data_AF-A0A7X6VUK1-F1
#
_entry.id   AF-A0A7X6VUK1-F1
#
_cell.length_a   1.000
_cell.length_b   1.000
_cell.length_c   1.000
_cell.angle_alpha   90.00
_cell.angle_beta   90.00
_cell.angle_gamma   90.00
#
_symmetry.space_group_name_H-M   'P 1'
#
loop_
_entity.id
_entity.type
_entity.pdbx_description
1 polymer ?
#
loop_
_entity_poly.entity_id
_entity_poly.type
_entity_poly.pdbx_seq_one_letter_code
_entity_poly.pdbx_strand_id
1 'polypeptide(L)'
;MLAAIRLLIIHVFAALAIWLCTYIAGLDIILSLVYLVVISMEISSIKNESLLTKGVTALLWLGIPTLLSIITSFRLSNIGIFILEFWFTPILPILSLKPYVFESGRPLYYYALIWLPVLMAVHFFLLTRRRDGGFTIK
;
A
#
# COMPACT_ATOMS: atom_id res chain seq x y z
N MET A 1 -8.74 15.87 5.54
CA MET A 1 -7.71 15.61 6.58
C MET A 1 -8.08 14.42 7.46
N LEU A 2 -9.29 14.35 8.00
CA LEU A 2 -9.75 13.22 8.83
C LEU A 2 -9.59 11.85 8.16
N ALA A 3 -9.87 11.74 6.86
CA ALA A 3 -9.70 10.49 6.10
C ALA A 3 -8.24 10.00 6.03
N ALA A 4 -7.27 10.91 5.89
CA ALA A 4 -5.84 10.55 5.88
C ALA A 4 -5.40 9.99 7.23
N ILE A 5 -5.89 10.58 8.32
CA ILE A 5 -5.63 10.10 9.68
C ILE A 5 -6.22 8.70 9.87
N ARG A 6 -7.47 8.48 9.44
CA ARG A 6 -8.13 7.17 9.51
C ARG A 6 -7.38 6.11 8.71
N LEU A 7 -6.94 6.42 7.49
CA LEU A 7 -6.11 5.53 6.67
C LEU A 7 -4.80 5.16 7.38
N LEU A 8 -4.09 6.14 7.94
CA LEU A 8 -2.84 5.91 8.66
C LEU A 8 -3.04 5.05 9.91
N ILE A 9 -4.11 5.31 10.68
CA ILE A 9 -4.49 4.48 11.83
C ILE A 9 -4.72 3.03 11.39
N ILE A 10 -5.59 2.82 10.40
CA ILE A 10 -5.85 1.47 9.86
C ILE A 10 -4.56 0.78 9.43
N HIS A 11 -3.69 1.50 8.73
CA HIS A 11 -2.43 0.98 8.22
C HIS A 11 -1.46 0.57 9.34
N VAL A 12 -1.24 1.43 10.34
CA VAL A 12 -0.35 1.13 11.47
C VAL A 12 -0.89 -0.02 12.32
N PHE A 13 -2.20 -0.02 12.62
CA PHE A 13 -2.80 -1.11 13.39
C PHE A 13 -2.78 -2.43 12.63
N ALA A 14 -3.00 -2.41 11.31
CA ALA A 14 -2.87 -3.61 10.49
C ALA A 14 -1.43 -4.14 10.46
N ALA A 15 -0.43 -3.25 10.37
CA ALA A 15 0.98 -3.64 10.40
C ALA A 15 1.32 -4.35 11.72
N LEU A 16 0.88 -3.79 12.85
CA LEU A 16 1.06 -4.41 14.18
C LEU A 16 0.32 -5.75 14.30
N ALA A 17 -0.94 -5.81 13.85
CA ALA A 17 -1.74 -7.03 13.92
C ALA A 17 -1.11 -8.16 13.09
N ILE A 18 -0.68 -7.87 11.87
CA ILE A 18 -0.04 -8.84 10.98
C ILE A 18 1.31 -9.27 11.54
N TRP A 19 2.11 -8.33 12.05
CA TRP A 19 3.37 -8.65 12.70
C TRP A 19 3.19 -9.58 13.92
N LEU A 20 2.19 -9.33 14.76
CA LEU A 20 1.86 -10.21 15.89
C LEU A 20 1.35 -11.59 15.45
N CYS A 21 0.75 -11.68 14.27
CA CYS A 21 0.17 -12.93 13.76
C CYS A 21 1.13 -13.77 12.93
N THR A 22 2.37 -13.32 12.68
CA THR A 22 3.38 -14.14 11.98
C THR A 22 3.73 -15.43 12.72
N TYR A 23 3.42 -15.51 14.02
CA TYR A 23 3.59 -16.73 14.83
C TYR A 23 2.50 -17.79 14.57
N ILE A 24 1.42 -17.44 13.86
CA ILE A 24 0.31 -18.34 13.53
C ILE A 24 0.28 -18.51 12.01
N ALA A 25 0.66 -19.70 11.55
CA ALA A 25 0.78 -20.01 10.13
C ALA A 25 -0.53 -19.68 9.36
N GLY A 26 -0.42 -18.82 8.35
CA GLY A 26 -1.51 -18.45 7.45
C GLY A 26 -2.44 -17.34 7.97
N LEU A 27 -2.39 -17.00 9.26
CA LEU A 27 -3.24 -15.93 9.80
C LEU A 27 -2.78 -14.54 9.32
N ASP A 28 -1.48 -14.36 9.15
CA ASP A 28 -0.86 -13.19 8.54
C ASP A 28 -1.39 -12.92 7.11
N ILE A 29 -1.57 -13.96 6.30
CA ILE A 29 -2.16 -13.87 4.95
C ILE A 29 -3.62 -13.43 5.03
N ILE A 30 -4.41 -14.06 5.91
CA ILE A 30 -5.83 -13.70 6.10
C ILE A 30 -5.95 -12.24 6.51
N LEU A 31 -5.16 -11.79 7.49
CA LEU A 31 -5.16 -10.41 7.94
C LEU A 31 -4.67 -9.43 6.86
N SER A 32 -3.73 -9.83 6.02
CA SER A 32 -3.29 -9.04 4.86
C SER A 32 -4.43 -8.82 3.85
N LEU A 33 -5.24 -9.85 3.58
CA LEU A 33 -6.43 -9.73 2.74
C LEU A 33 -7.49 -8.84 3.39
N VAL A 34 -7.74 -9.01 4.70
CA VAL A 34 -8.67 -8.14 5.45
C VAL A 34 -8.19 -6.69 5.40
N TYR A 35 -6.90 -6.44 5.56
CA TYR A 35 -6.31 -5.12 5.44
C TYR A 35 -6.60 -4.49 4.08
N LEU A 36 -6.39 -5.22 2.97
CA LEU A 36 -6.69 -4.74 1.62
C LEU A 36 -8.16 -4.38 1.44
N VAL A 37 -9.08 -5.16 2.00
CA VAL A 37 -10.52 -4.86 1.94
C VAL A 37 -10.83 -3.59 2.74
N VAL A 38 -10.38 -3.50 3.99
CA VAL A 38 -10.67 -2.36 4.87
C VAL A 38 -10.08 -1.07 4.34
N ILE A 39 -8.82 -1.08 3.87
CA ILE A 39 -8.20 0.10 3.29
C ILE A 39 -8.92 0.51 1.99
N SER A 40 -9.37 -0.44 1.17
CA SER A 40 -10.12 -0.15 -0.05
C SER A 40 -11.48 0.48 0.22
N MET A 41 -12.20 0.00 1.24
CA MET A 41 -13.45 0.61 1.69
C MET A 41 -13.23 2.04 2.16
N GLU A 42 -12.15 2.26 2.92
CA GLU A 42 -11.79 3.58 3.43
C GLU A 42 -11.43 4.56 2.31
N ILE A 43 -10.60 4.13 1.37
CA ILE A 43 -10.25 4.92 0.16
C ILE A 43 -11.52 5.24 -0.64
N SER A 44 -12.43 4.28 -0.80
CA SER A 44 -13.67 4.48 -1.54
C SER A 44 -14.61 5.47 -0.87
N SER A 45 -14.52 5.64 0.46
CA SER A 45 -15.35 6.60 1.21
C SER A 45 -15.10 8.05 0.79
N ILE A 46 -13.87 8.37 0.33
CA ILE A 46 -13.48 9.71 -0.13
C ILE A 46 -13.62 9.91 -1.65
N LYS A 47 -14.29 9.01 -2.36
CA LYS A 47 -14.49 9.11 -3.82
C LYS A 47 -15.17 10.42 -4.27
N ASN A 48 -16.02 11.01 -3.42
CA ASN A 48 -16.76 12.24 -3.72
C ASN A 48 -16.04 13.52 -3.24
N GLU A 49 -14.89 13.40 -2.60
CA GLU A 49 -14.09 14.52 -2.13
C GLU A 49 -13.40 15.27 -3.27
N SER A 50 -12.94 16.49 -2.98
CA SER A 50 -12.16 17.29 -3.94
C SER A 50 -10.86 16.60 -4.35
N LEU A 51 -10.37 16.90 -5.56
CA LEU A 51 -9.09 16.35 -6.05
C LEU A 51 -7.92 16.72 -5.13
N LEU A 52 -7.94 17.93 -4.57
CA LEU A 52 -6.94 18.38 -3.60
C LEU A 52 -6.95 17.51 -2.34
N THR A 53 -8.14 17.25 -1.77
CA THR A 53 -8.29 16.38 -0.59
C THR A 53 -7.76 14.97 -0.88
N LYS A 54 -8.06 14.41 -2.06
CA LYS A 54 -7.55 13.10 -2.50
C LYS A 54 -6.03 13.09 -2.64
N GLY A 55 -5.47 14.10 -3.31
CA GLY A 55 -4.02 14.24 -3.50
C GLY A 55 -3.25 14.37 -2.19
N VAL A 56 -3.71 15.23 -1.27
CA VAL A 56 -3.11 15.38 0.06
C VAL A 56 -3.21 14.07 0.85
N THR A 57 -4.35 13.37 0.76
CA THR A 57 -4.53 12.08 1.44
C THR A 57 -3.57 11.01 0.91
N ALA A 58 -3.44 10.89 -0.42
CA ALA A 58 -2.48 10.00 -1.05
C ALA A 58 -1.03 10.35 -0.67
N LEU A 59 -0.69 11.63 -0.64
CA LEU A 59 0.66 12.09 -0.27
C LEU A 59 0.99 11.78 1.19
N LEU A 60 0.05 11.98 2.11
CA LEU A 60 0.26 11.66 3.52
C LEU A 60 0.41 10.15 3.76
N TRP A 61 -0.28 9.32 2.98
CA TRP A 61 -0.20 7.87 3.11
C TRP A 61 0.98 7.25 2.34
N LEU A 62 1.28 7.71 1.13
CA LEU A 62 2.25 7.08 0.23
C LEU A 62 3.49 7.95 -0.06
N GLY A 63 3.55 9.20 0.43
CA GLY A 63 4.64 10.12 0.10
C GLY A 63 6.02 9.60 0.54
N ILE A 64 6.16 9.25 1.81
CA ILE A 64 7.40 8.69 2.37
C ILE A 64 7.82 7.39 1.66
N PRO A 65 6.97 6.35 1.56
CA PRO A 65 7.38 5.11 0.89
C PRO A 65 7.63 5.30 -0.60
N THR A 66 6.95 6.24 -1.27
CA THR A 66 7.24 6.56 -2.69
C THR A 66 8.63 7.19 -2.84
N LEU A 67 8.98 8.17 -1.99
CA LEU A 67 10.30 8.78 -2.00
C LEU A 67 11.40 7.74 -1.72
N LEU A 68 11.18 6.89 -0.71
CA LEU A 68 12.11 5.81 -0.38
C LEU A 68 12.27 4.81 -1.52
N SER A 69 11.19 4.44 -2.20
CA SER A 69 11.23 3.57 -3.38
C SER A 69 12.07 4.19 -4.50
N ILE A 70 11.89 5.48 -4.80
CA ILE A 70 12.68 6.18 -5.83
C ILE A 70 14.17 6.15 -5.48
N ILE A 71 14.54 6.52 -4.25
CA ILE A 71 15.93 6.52 -3.80
C ILE A 71 16.53 5.11 -3.86
N THR A 72 15.77 4.11 -3.41
CA THR A 72 16.17 2.70 -3.38
C THR A 72 16.29 2.10 -4.78
N SER A 73 15.58 2.64 -5.77
CA SER A 73 15.66 2.21 -7.17
C SER A 73 17.01 2.57 -7.81
N PHE A 74 17.56 3.75 -7.50
CA PHE A 74 18.87 4.16 -8.03
C PHE A 74 20.03 3.42 -7.37
N ARG A 75 19.90 3.13 -6.08
CA ARG A 75 20.87 2.33 -5.33
C ARG A 75 20.10 1.45 -4.36
N LEU A 76 20.10 0.15 -4.65
CA LEU A 76 19.37 -0.87 -3.89
C LEU A 76 19.97 -1.00 -2.48
N SER A 77 19.57 -0.07 -1.62
CA SER A 77 20.02 0.14 -0.25
C SER A 77 19.26 -0.77 0.69
N ASN A 78 19.98 -1.51 1.53
CA ASN A 78 19.37 -2.41 2.52
C ASN A 78 18.47 -1.64 3.51
N ILE A 79 18.85 -0.41 3.87
CA ILE A 79 18.04 0.45 4.75
C ILE A 79 16.75 0.86 4.05
N GLY A 80 16.82 1.18 2.75
CA GLY A 80 15.64 1.55 1.98
C GLY A 80 14.64 0.40 1.87
N ILE A 81 15.14 -0.80 1.56
CA ILE A 81 14.33 -2.03 1.55
C ILE A 81 13.73 -2.29 2.94
N PHE A 82 14.51 -2.21 4.01
CA PHE A 82 14.01 -2.44 5.38
C PHE A 82 12.87 -1.48 5.76
N ILE A 83 12.98 -0.19 5.45
CA ILE A 83 11.92 0.77 5.76
C ILE A 83 10.68 0.52 4.90
N LEU A 84 10.87 0.15 3.62
CA LEU A 84 9.78 -0.23 2.74
C LEU A 84 9.09 -1.52 3.21
N GLU A 85 9.84 -2.50 3.71
CA GLU A 85 9.29 -3.74 4.30
C GLU A 85 8.44 -3.39 5.51
N PHE A 86 8.97 -2.53 6.38
CA PHE A 86 8.24 -2.06 7.55
C PHE A 86 6.92 -1.37 7.16
N TRP A 87 6.95 -0.45 6.19
CA TRP A 87 5.75 0.24 5.71
C TRP A 87 4.75 -0.72 5.04
N PHE A 88 5.24 -1.64 4.21
CA PHE A 88 4.39 -2.58 3.49
C PHE A 88 4.17 -3.90 4.23
N THR A 89 4.49 -3.98 5.53
CA THR A 89 4.21 -5.13 6.39
C THR A 89 2.80 -5.67 6.20
N PRO A 90 1.74 -4.83 6.09
CA PRO A 90 0.40 -5.34 5.88
C PRO A 90 0.17 -6.09 4.57
N ILE A 91 1.06 -5.96 3.59
CA ILE A 91 0.95 -6.56 2.24
C ILE A 91 2.00 -7.65 2.04
N LEU A 92 3.08 -7.67 2.83
CA LEU A 92 4.16 -8.65 2.73
C LEU A 92 3.69 -10.12 2.73
N PRO A 93 2.71 -10.56 3.55
CA PRO A 93 2.24 -11.95 3.53
C PRO A 93 1.68 -12.40 2.18
N ILE A 94 1.12 -11.48 1.38
CA ILE A 94 0.64 -11.80 0.03
C ILE A 94 1.82 -11.97 -0.93
N LEU A 95 2.88 -11.16 -0.75
CA LEU A 95 4.08 -11.25 -1.58
C LEU A 95 4.90 -12.52 -1.29
N SER A 96 4.83 -13.04 -0.07
CA SER A 96 5.53 -14.26 0.34
C SER A 96 4.88 -15.56 -0.15
N LEU A 97 3.69 -15.50 -0.76
CA LEU A 97 3.01 -16.67 -1.35
C LEU A 97 3.76 -17.25 -2.55
N LYS A 98 4.62 -16.47 -3.22
CA LYS A 98 5.42 -16.96 -4.34
C LYS A 98 6.70 -17.63 -3.83
N PRO A 99 7.13 -18.74 -4.47
CA PRO A 99 8.38 -19.41 -4.13
C PRO A 99 9.56 -18.45 -4.26
N TYR A 100 10.60 -18.70 -3.46
CA TYR A 100 11.83 -17.91 -3.38
C TYR A 100 12.58 -17.86 -4.73
N VAL A 101 12.15 -16.95 -5.60
CA VAL A 101 12.86 -16.64 -6.84
C VAL A 101 13.92 -15.59 -6.51
N PHE A 102 15.15 -15.86 -6.93
CA PHE A 102 16.26 -14.93 -6.81
C PHE A 102 16.58 -14.32 -8.16
N GLU A 103 16.76 -13.02 -8.20
CA GLU A 103 17.23 -12.27 -9.37
C GLU A 103 18.45 -11.46 -8.97
N SER A 104 19.55 -11.58 -9.71
CA SER A 104 20.81 -10.89 -9.44
C SER A 104 21.33 -11.06 -7.99
N GLY A 105 21.11 -12.25 -7.40
CA GLY A 105 21.53 -12.58 -6.04
C GLY A 105 20.65 -11.98 -4.92
N ARG A 106 19.49 -11.41 -5.25
CA ARG A 106 18.54 -10.86 -4.29
C ARG A 106 17.15 -11.49 -4.44
N PRO A 107 16.35 -11.56 -3.37
CA PRO A 107 14.98 -12.05 -3.46
C PRO A 107 14.14 -11.19 -4.40
N LEU A 108 13.35 -11.80 -5.28
CA LEU A 108 12.49 -11.11 -6.24
C LEU A 108 11.53 -10.12 -5.57
N TYR A 109 11.12 -10.42 -4.33
CA TYR A 109 10.20 -9.56 -3.59
C TYR A 109 10.79 -8.18 -3.27
N TYR A 110 12.12 -7.99 -3.28
CA TYR A 110 12.75 -6.67 -3.13
C TYR A 110 12.34 -5.73 -4.26
N TYR A 111 12.29 -6.24 -5.49
CA TYR A 111 11.87 -5.48 -6.65
C TYR A 111 10.35 -5.22 -6.60
N ALA A 112 9.55 -6.20 -6.16
CA ALA A 112 8.12 -5.99 -5.94
C ALA A 112 7.85 -4.89 -4.91
N LEU A 113 8.64 -4.86 -3.83
CA LEU A 113 8.56 -3.87 -2.76
C LEU A 113 8.83 -2.45 -3.24
N ILE A 114 9.78 -2.27 -4.16
CA ILE A 114 10.04 -0.98 -4.81
C ILE A 114 8.81 -0.51 -5.61
N TRP A 115 8.10 -1.43 -6.28
CA TRP A 115 6.92 -1.09 -7.07
C TRP A 115 5.63 -0.91 -6.26
N LEU A 116 5.57 -1.40 -5.02
CA LEU A 116 4.37 -1.33 -4.16
C LEU A 116 3.79 0.08 -3.97
N PRO A 117 4.57 1.14 -3.71
CA PRO A 117 4.02 2.50 -3.60
C PRO A 117 3.27 2.92 -4.87
N VAL A 118 3.81 2.58 -6.04
CA VAL A 118 3.18 2.90 -7.33
C VAL A 118 1.89 2.09 -7.49
N LEU A 119 1.93 0.78 -7.21
CA LEU A 119 0.74 -0.08 -7.28
C LEU A 119 -0.37 0.40 -6.34
N MET A 120 -0.01 0.83 -5.13
CA MET A 120 -0.95 1.36 -4.15
C MET A 120 -1.47 2.75 -4.50
N ALA A 121 -0.65 3.59 -5.13
CA ALA A 121 -1.12 4.87 -5.67
C ALA A 121 -2.13 4.66 -6.80
N VAL A 122 -1.85 3.73 -7.73
CA VAL A 122 -2.79 3.37 -8.80
C VAL A 122 -4.09 2.85 -8.20
N HIS A 123 -4.02 1.91 -7.25
CA HIS A 123 -5.20 1.40 -6.54
C HIS A 123 -6.01 2.54 -5.89
N PHE A 124 -5.33 3.45 -5.20
CA PHE A 124 -5.95 4.60 -4.56
C PHE A 124 -6.71 5.48 -5.57
N PHE A 125 -6.09 5.84 -6.69
CA PHE A 125 -6.72 6.68 -7.70
C PHE A 125 -7.83 5.96 -8.47
N LEU A 126 -7.73 4.65 -8.67
CA LEU A 126 -8.79 3.85 -9.27
C LEU A 126 -10.05 3.85 -8.40
N LEU A 127 -9.90 3.63 -7.09
CA LEU A 127 -11.03 3.61 -6.15
C LEU A 127 -11.62 5.00 -5.86
N THR A 128 -10.81 6.05 -5.96
CA THR A 128 -11.27 7.44 -5.79
C THR A 128 -11.74 8.10 -7.08
N ARG A 129 -11.66 7.40 -8.21
CA ARG A 129 -12.18 7.88 -9.49
C ARG A 129 -13.69 8.07 -9.35
N ARG A 130 -14.15 9.31 -9.53
CA ARG A 130 -15.58 9.59 -9.59
C ARG A 130 -16.11 8.91 -10.84
N ARG A 131 -17.15 8.09 -10.70
CA ARG A 131 -17.90 7.60 -11.85
C ARG A 131 -18.74 8.79 -12.31
N ASP A 132 -18.19 9.59 -13.20
CA ASP A 132 -18.96 10.65 -13.84
C ASP A 132 -20.12 9.96 -14.55
N GLY A 133 -21.34 10.25 -14.07
CA GLY A 133 -22.56 9.81 -14.71
C GLY A 133 -22.51 10.22 -16.17
N GLY A 134 -22.83 9.27 -17.06
CA GLY A 134 -22.69 9.43 -18.50
C GLY A 134 -23.33 10.70 -19.03
N PHE A 135 -22.68 11.25 -20.06
CA PHE A 135 -23.22 12.11 -21.11
C PHE A 135 -24.70 12.51 -20.93
N THR A 136 -24.94 13.66 -20.31
CA THR A 136 -26.13 14.45 -20.64
C THR A 136 -25.87 15.11 -21.99
N ILE A 137 -26.32 14.45 -23.06
CA ILE A 137 -26.54 15.10 -24.35
C ILE A 137 -27.69 16.07 -24.11
N LYS A 138 -27.39 17.37 -24.19
CA LYS A 138 -28.40 18.42 -24.30
C LYS A 138 -29.00 18.44 -25.70
#